data_AF-A0A101GW40-F1
#
_entry.id   AF-A0A101GW40-F1
#
_cell.length_a   1.000
_cell.length_b   1.000
_cell.length_c   1.000
_cell.angle_alpha   90.00
_cell.angle_beta   90.00
_cell.angle_gamma   90.00
#
_symmetry.space_group_name_H-M   'P 1'
#
loop_
_entity.id
_entity.type
_entity.pdbx_description
1 polymer ?
#
loop_
_entity_poly.entity_id
_entity_poly.type
_entity_poly.pdbx_seq_one_letter_code
_entity_poly.pdbx_strand_id
1 'polypeptide(L)' 'MDSKVKEQILAVRDTGLTNMFDTRTVQHIAHEMDFLELVTFLEENKDKYVRFILTGEE' A
#
# COMPACT_ATOMS: atom_id res chain seq x y z
N MET A 1 5.89 -3.17 -9.82
CA MET A 1 5.90 -2.62 -8.44
C MET A 1 7.22 -3.00 -7.80
N ASP A 2 7.88 -2.09 -7.09
CA ASP A 2 9.13 -2.44 -6.39
C ASP A 2 8.86 -3.50 -5.30
N SER A 3 9.77 -4.46 -5.13
CA SER A 3 9.71 -5.47 -4.07
C SER A 3 9.54 -4.84 -2.67
N LYS A 4 10.19 -3.70 -2.41
CA LYS A 4 10.08 -2.99 -1.13
C LYS A 4 8.67 -2.43 -0.88
N VAL A 5 8.06 -1.84 -1.91
CA VAL A 5 6.68 -1.34 -1.83
C VAL A 5 5.71 -2.49 -1.57
N LYS A 6 5.94 -3.65 -2.19
CA LYS A 6 5.13 -4.85 -1.97
C LYS A 6 5.20 -5.31 -0.50
N GLU A 7 6.39 -5.39 0.07
CA GLU A 7 6.58 -5.76 1.48
C GLU A 7 5.88 -4.78 2.42
N GLN A 8 5.97 -3.48 2.13
CA GLN A 8 5.27 -2.44 2.90
C GLN A 8 3.74 -2.58 2.81
N ILE A 9 3.20 -2.88 1.64
CA ILE A 9 1.75 -3.12 1.46
C ILE A 9 1.31 -4.33 2.28
N LEU A 10 2.08 -5.41 2.27
CA LEU A 10 1.77 -6.61 3.05
C LEU A 10 1.87 -6.33 4.55
N ALA A 11 2.87 -5.57 4.99
CA ALA A 11 3.00 -5.16 6.38
C ALA A 11 1.78 -4.33 6.85
N VAL A 12 1.33 -3.36 6.05
CA VAL A 12 0.10 -2.59 6.35
C VAL A 12 -1.12 -3.51 6.37
N ARG A 13 -1.24 -4.45 5.43
CA ARG A 13 -2.34 -5.42 5.39
C ARG A 13 -2.38 -6.29 6.64
N ASP A 14 -1.23 -6.76 7.10
CA ASP A 14 -1.11 -7.64 8.25
C ASP A 14 -1.47 -6.93 9.57
N THR A 15 -1.46 -5.59 9.61
CA THR A 15 -2.00 -4.83 10.75
C THR A 15 -3.51 -5.01 10.93
N GLY A 16 -4.25 -5.26 9.84
CA GLY A 16 -5.72 -5.37 9.86
C GLY A 16 -6.45 -4.08 10.26
N LEU A 17 -5.77 -2.93 10.31
CA LEU A 17 -6.34 -1.66 10.81
C LEU A 17 -7.30 -0.99 9.84
N THR A 18 -7.18 -1.27 8.54
CA THR A 18 -8.02 -0.66 7.50
C THR A 18 -8.33 -1.62 6.37
N ASN A 19 -9.38 -1.30 5.61
CA ASN A 19 -9.62 -1.93 4.32
C ASN A 19 -8.54 -1.48 3.32
N MET A 20 -7.92 -2.42 2.61
CA MET A 20 -6.85 -2.11 1.66
C MET A 20 -7.31 -1.30 0.44
N PHE A 21 -8.61 -1.12 0.20
CA PHE A 21 -9.12 -0.19 -0.82
C PHE A 21 -9.28 1.23 -0.31
N ASP A 22 -9.25 1.45 1.01
CA ASP A 22 -9.18 2.79 1.58
C ASP A 22 -7.73 3.31 1.53
N THR A 23 -7.33 3.68 0.32
CA THR A 23 -5.98 4.19 0.02
C THR A 23 -5.56 5.38 0.88
N ARG A 24 -6.49 6.21 1.36
CA ARG A 24 -6.18 7.36 2.22
C ARG A 24 -5.76 6.90 3.61
N THR A 25 -6.50 5.97 4.19
CA THR A 25 -6.16 5.39 5.49
C THR A 25 -4.91 4.52 5.39
N VAL A 26 -4.74 3.74 4.30
CA VAL A 26 -3.51 2.99 4.03
C VAL A 26 -2.30 3.94 3.94
N GLN A 27 -2.43 5.07 3.26
CA GLN A 27 -1.36 6.07 3.17
C GLN A 27 -1.04 6.68 4.54
N HIS A 28 -2.04 6.94 5.38
CA HIS A 28 -1.83 7.44 6.73
C HIS A 28 -1.06 6.43 7.59
N ILE A 29 -1.49 5.17 7.60
CA ILE A 29 -0.81 4.09 8.33
C ILE A 29 0.62 3.90 7.78
N ALA A 30 0.79 3.91 6.46
CA ALA A 30 2.11 3.82 5.84
C ALA A 30 3.03 4.96 6.30
N HIS A 31 2.51 6.18 6.41
CA HIS A 31 3.26 7.31 6.96
C HIS A 31 3.61 7.12 8.44
N GLU A 32 2.70 6.61 9.27
CA GLU A 32 2.97 6.29 10.69
C GLU A 32 4.01 5.18 10.87
N MET A 33 4.11 4.27 9.89
CA MET A 33 5.08 3.17 9.86
C MET A 33 6.40 3.53 9.17
N ASP A 34 6.63 4.80 8.83
CA ASP A 34 7.81 5.31 8.08
C ASP A 34 7.99 4.66 6.69
N PHE A 35 6.92 4.16 6.07
CA PHE A 35 6.90 3.58 4.73
C PHE A 35 6.75 4.67 3.66
N LEU A 36 7.75 5.56 3.57
CA LEU A 36 7.72 6.71 2.67
C LEU A 36 7.60 6.31 1.19
N GLU A 37 8.20 5.18 0.78
CA GLU A 37 8.06 4.69 -0.59
C GLU A 37 6.62 4.28 -0.93
N LEU A 38 5.92 3.63 0.01
CA LEU A 38 4.50 3.29 -0.16
C LEU A 38 3.64 4.56 -0.19
N VAL A 39 3.93 5.56 0.65
CA VAL A 39 3.20 6.83 0.66
C VAL A 39 3.28 7.52 -0.70
N THR A 40 4.49 7.64 -1.27
CA THR A 40 4.70 8.23 -2.61
C THR A 40 4.10 7.35 -3.71
N PHE A 41 4.27 6.03 -3.62
CA PHE A 41 3.72 5.08 -4.59
C PHE A 41 2.19 5.17 -4.69
N LEU A 42 1.52 5.33 -3.54
CA LEU A 42 0.08 5.50 -3.49
C LEU A 42 -0.39 6.81 -4.12
N GLU A 43 0.42 7.85 -4.23
CA GLU A 43 0.04 9.07 -4.98
C GLU A 43 0.21 8.88 -6.49
N GLU A 44 1.33 8.27 -6.90
CA GLU A 44 1.72 8.20 -8.31
C GLU A 44 1.09 7.01 -9.07
N ASN A 45 0.76 5.92 -8.37
CA ASN A 45 0.42 4.63 -8.99
C ASN A 45 -0.77 3.92 -8.32
N LYS A 46 -1.86 4.65 -8.02
CA LYS A 46 -3.08 4.07 -7.40
C LYS A 46 -3.67 2.90 -8.17
N ASP A 47 -3.64 2.97 -9.50
CA ASP A 47 -4.14 1.92 -10.39
C ASP A 47 -3.39 0.60 -10.20
N LYS A 48 -2.05 0.66 -10.13
CA LYS A 48 -1.20 -0.52 -9.89
C LYS A 48 -1.41 -1.08 -8.49
N TYR A 49 -1.55 -0.21 -7.49
CA TYR A 49 -1.87 -0.62 -6.13
C TYR A 49 -3.20 -1.39 -6.07
N VAL A 50 -4.28 -0.80 -6.60
CA VAL A 50 -5.61 -1.43 -6.59
C VAL A 50 -5.62 -2.74 -7.37
N ARG A 51 -4.93 -2.79 -8.52
CA ARG A 51 -4.76 -4.03 -9.29
C ARG A 51 -4.07 -5.11 -8.47
N PHE A 52 -2.96 -4.78 -7.81
CA PHE A 52 -2.24 -5.71 -6.94
C PHE A 52 -3.12 -6.24 -5.80
N ILE A 53 -3.93 -5.39 -5.16
CA ILE A 53 -4.86 -5.83 -4.11
C ILE A 53 -5.95 -6.76 -4.66
N LEU A 54 -6.42 -6.55 -5.90
CA LEU A 54 -7.46 -7.36 -6.52
C LEU A 54 -6.96 -8.71 -7.06
N THR A 55 -5.82 -8.72 -7.73
CA THR A 55 -5.35 -9.88 -8.50
C THR A 55 -4.18 -10.59 -7.84
N GLY A 56 -3.44 -9.92 -6.94
CA GLY A 56 -2.14 -10.39 -6.45
C GLY A 56 -1.05 -10.40 -7.53
N GLU A 57 -1.38 -10.00 -8.76
CA GLU A 57 -0.51 -9.95 -9.92
C GLU A 57 -0.05 -8.51 -10.18
N GLU A 58 1.21 -8.38 -10.57
CA GLU A 58 1.95 -7.12 -10.72
C GLU A 58 1.58 -6.33 -11.98
#